data_AF-A0A1G3YWK6-F1
#
_entry.id   AF-A0A1G3YWK6-F1
#
_cell.length_a   1.000
_cell.length_b   1.000
_cell.length_c   1.000
_cell.angle_alpha   90.00
_cell.angle_beta   90.00
_cell.angle_gamma   90.00
#
_symmetry.space_group_name_H-M   'P 1'
#
loop_
_entity.id
_entity.type
_entity.pdbx_description
1 polymer ?
#
loop_
_entity_poly.entity_id
_entity_poly.type
_entity_poly.pdbx_seq_one_letter_code
_entity_poly.pdbx_strand_id
1 'polypeptide(L)'
;MNRIYKIQKVMLVKIKECEAIPITREKSLDWERIHMVGCAKIGLSLAGRRGVDPDLAAMACAVHDFGRIITGINEGHAEAGYGPVQEFLAKLGFVTEDEIRQIAIAVKNHSRKGEIGSPLEELVKDADLIDFRQYGFDFEREDQRLRYERIAEDIG
;
A
#
# COMPACT_ATOMS: atom_id res chain seq x y z
N MET A 1 16.68 -9.97 11.78
CA MET A 1 15.28 -10.36 11.53
C MET A 1 14.71 -9.43 10.45
N ASN A 2 14.25 -10.00 9.33
CA ASN A 2 13.84 -9.31 8.10
C ASN A 2 12.73 -8.26 8.35
N ARG A 3 12.93 -7.00 7.94
CA ARG A 3 12.01 -5.86 8.20
C ARG A 3 10.66 -6.04 7.50
N ILE A 4 10.66 -6.61 6.29
CA ILE A 4 9.46 -6.93 5.50
C ILE A 4 8.59 -7.94 6.24
N TYR A 5 9.20 -9.01 6.79
CA TYR A 5 8.46 -9.97 7.59
C TYR A 5 7.86 -9.33 8.86
N LYS A 6 8.64 -8.45 9.52
CA LYS A 6 8.16 -7.75 10.71
C LYS A 6 6.95 -6.85 10.40
N ILE A 7 7.01 -6.03 9.35
CA ILE A 7 5.90 -5.11 9.01
C ILE A 7 4.62 -5.88 8.66
N GLN A 8 4.74 -6.96 7.88
CA GLN A 8 3.59 -7.78 7.50
C GLN A 8 2.98 -8.46 8.72
N LYS A 9 3.81 -8.97 9.64
CA LYS A 9 3.34 -9.57 10.90
C LYS A 9 2.55 -8.58 11.75
N VAL A 10 3.05 -7.35 11.92
CA VAL A 10 2.34 -6.34 12.73
C VAL A 10 1.08 -5.83 12.02
N MET A 11 1.06 -5.78 10.69
CA MET A 11 -0.15 -5.48 9.92
C MET A 11 -1.21 -6.58 10.08
N LEU A 12 -0.83 -7.86 10.09
CA LEU A 12 -1.77 -8.95 10.38
C LEU A 12 -2.39 -8.82 11.78
N VAL A 13 -1.60 -8.40 12.78
CA VAL A 13 -2.12 -8.09 14.13
C VAL A 13 -3.11 -6.92 14.05
N LYS A 14 -2.76 -5.85 13.33
CA LYS A 14 -3.63 -4.67 13.18
C LYS A 14 -4.96 -5.02 12.51
N ILE A 15 -4.94 -5.81 11.45
CA ILE A 15 -6.14 -6.27 10.76
C ILE A 15 -7.01 -7.11 11.71
N LYS A 16 -6.40 -7.99 12.52
CA LYS A 16 -7.13 -8.77 13.53
C LYS A 16 -7.80 -7.89 14.59
N GLU A 17 -7.15 -6.81 15.04
CA GLU A 17 -7.80 -5.83 15.94
C GLU A 17 -9.04 -5.22 15.29
N CYS A 18 -8.97 -4.92 13.99
CA CYS A 18 -10.07 -4.36 13.21
C CYS A 18 -11.24 -5.34 13.02
N GLU A 19 -11.03 -6.65 13.10
CA GLU A 19 -12.13 -7.64 13.08
C GLU A 19 -13.07 -7.52 14.29
N ALA A 20 -12.54 -7.09 15.43
CA ALA A 20 -13.33 -6.93 16.65
C ALA A 20 -14.21 -5.66 16.62
N ILE A 21 -14.06 -4.80 15.59
CA ILE A 21 -14.78 -3.54 15.45
C ILE A 21 -15.99 -3.77 14.54
N PRO A 22 -17.24 -3.64 15.05
CA PRO A 22 -18.45 -3.93 14.27
C PRO A 22 -18.83 -2.77 13.35
N ILE A 23 -18.05 -2.61 12.27
CA ILE A 23 -18.33 -1.64 11.20
C ILE A 23 -18.64 -2.35 9.88
N THR A 24 -19.49 -1.74 9.06
CA THR A 24 -19.67 -2.16 7.66
C THR A 24 -18.40 -1.85 6.88
N ARG A 25 -17.98 -2.77 6.02
CA ARG A 25 -16.76 -2.66 5.23
C ARG A 25 -17.06 -2.89 3.75
N GLU A 26 -16.55 -2.02 2.90
CA GLU A 26 -16.69 -2.12 1.44
C GLU A 26 -15.73 -3.15 0.83
N LYS A 27 -14.62 -3.42 1.51
CA LYS A 27 -13.69 -4.53 1.22
C LYS A 27 -13.54 -5.42 2.45
N SER A 28 -13.47 -6.73 2.23
CA SER A 28 -13.27 -7.69 3.32
C SER A 28 -11.86 -7.56 3.92
N LEU A 29 -11.70 -7.87 5.20
CA LEU A 29 -10.36 -7.91 5.80
C LEU A 29 -9.49 -9.06 5.22
N ASP A 30 -10.10 -10.08 4.63
CA ASP A 30 -9.38 -11.11 3.88
C ASP A 30 -8.75 -10.55 2.61
N TRP A 31 -9.47 -9.68 1.90
CA TRP A 31 -8.90 -8.94 0.77
C TRP A 31 -7.68 -8.13 1.22
N GLU A 32 -7.81 -7.35 2.31
CA GLU A 32 -6.70 -6.52 2.80
C GLU A 32 -5.46 -7.36 3.16
N ARG A 33 -5.64 -8.55 3.74
CA ARG A 33 -4.52 -9.46 4.06
C ARG A 33 -3.78 -9.94 2.82
N ILE A 34 -4.54 -10.34 1.81
CA ILE A 34 -4.01 -10.91 0.58
C ILE A 34 -3.32 -9.79 -0.21
N HIS A 35 -4.04 -8.69 -0.43
CA HIS A 35 -3.60 -7.55 -1.22
C HIS A 35 -2.37 -6.86 -0.63
N MET A 36 -2.32 -6.64 0.70
CA MET A 36 -1.13 -6.03 1.32
C MET A 36 0.13 -6.89 1.14
N VAL A 37 -0.01 -8.23 1.20
CA VAL A 37 1.13 -9.14 1.06
C VAL A 37 1.58 -9.18 -0.39
N GLY A 38 0.65 -9.27 -1.34
CA GLY A 38 0.94 -9.25 -2.77
C GLY A 38 1.59 -7.94 -3.21
N CYS A 39 1.00 -6.80 -2.85
CA CYS A 39 1.59 -5.47 -3.09
C CYS A 39 3.01 -5.35 -2.53
N ALA A 40 3.26 -5.83 -1.31
CA ALA A 40 4.60 -5.79 -0.72
C ALA A 40 5.63 -6.65 -1.49
N LYS A 41 5.21 -7.78 -2.07
CA LYS A 41 6.10 -8.60 -2.91
C LYS A 41 6.35 -7.96 -4.27
N ILE A 42 5.34 -7.36 -4.87
CA ILE A 42 5.49 -6.61 -6.12
C ILE A 42 6.39 -5.41 -5.90
N GLY A 43 6.14 -4.61 -4.86
CA GLY A 43 6.98 -3.47 -4.50
C GLY A 43 8.45 -3.85 -4.27
N LEU A 44 8.70 -4.97 -3.58
CA LEU A 44 10.05 -5.53 -3.43
C LEU A 44 10.71 -5.83 -4.78
N SER A 45 9.97 -6.42 -5.73
CA SER A 45 10.49 -6.77 -7.05
C SER A 45 10.76 -5.55 -7.93
N LEU A 46 9.99 -4.47 -7.77
CA LEU A 46 10.12 -3.22 -8.52
C LEU A 46 11.19 -2.28 -7.96
N ALA A 47 11.56 -2.42 -6.69
CA ALA A 47 12.43 -1.51 -5.96
C ALA A 47 13.73 -1.16 -6.73
N GLY A 48 14.43 -2.17 -7.24
CA GLY A 48 15.67 -1.97 -7.99
C GLY A 48 15.50 -1.19 -9.29
N ARG A 49 14.40 -1.43 -10.03
CA ARG A 49 14.07 -0.69 -11.27
C ARG A 49 13.68 0.76 -11.01
N ARG A 50 13.10 1.03 -9.84
CA ARG A 50 12.62 2.37 -9.45
C ARG A 50 13.65 3.15 -8.60
N GLY A 51 14.81 2.57 -8.31
CA GLY A 51 15.85 3.22 -7.50
C GLY A 51 15.43 3.45 -6.04
N VAL A 52 14.56 2.58 -5.51
CA VAL A 52 14.03 2.68 -4.14
C VAL A 52 14.65 1.59 -3.26
N ASP A 53 14.88 1.89 -1.99
CA ASP A 53 15.30 0.87 -1.03
C ASP A 53 14.27 -0.28 -0.96
N PRO A 54 14.69 -1.56 -1.10
CA PRO A 54 13.78 -2.70 -1.13
C PRO A 54 12.90 -2.87 0.12
N ASP A 55 13.44 -2.58 1.31
CA ASP A 55 12.69 -2.68 2.56
C ASP A 55 11.67 -1.53 2.65
N LEU A 56 12.07 -0.31 2.29
CA LEU A 56 11.18 0.85 2.23
C LEU A 56 10.01 0.64 1.25
N ALA A 57 10.30 0.15 0.04
CA ALA A 57 9.30 -0.17 -0.98
C ALA A 57 8.28 -1.18 -0.47
N ALA A 58 8.75 -2.31 0.08
CA ALA A 58 7.87 -3.36 0.59
C ALA A 58 7.07 -2.91 1.81
N MET A 59 7.66 -2.12 2.71
CA MET A 59 6.95 -1.55 3.87
C MET A 59 5.85 -0.58 3.44
N ALA A 60 6.13 0.33 2.49
CA ALA A 60 5.13 1.27 1.98
C ALA A 60 3.94 0.55 1.34
N CYS A 61 4.21 -0.42 0.47
CA CYS A 61 3.18 -1.25 -0.15
C CYS A 61 2.36 -2.06 0.88
N ALA A 62 3.00 -2.58 1.93
CA ALA A 62 2.31 -3.36 2.96
C ALA A 62 1.30 -2.54 3.79
N VAL A 63 1.44 -1.22 3.83
CA VAL A 63 0.59 -0.33 4.64
C VAL A 63 -0.22 0.65 3.81
N HIS A 64 -0.16 0.60 2.49
CA HIS A 64 -0.72 1.65 1.63
C HIS A 64 -2.24 1.86 1.82
N ASP A 65 -2.97 0.79 2.11
CA ASP A 65 -4.42 0.78 2.38
C ASP A 65 -4.80 0.95 3.86
N PHE A 66 -3.89 1.43 4.71
CA PHE A 66 -4.11 1.54 6.15
C PHE A 66 -5.42 2.24 6.51
N GLY A 67 -5.78 3.30 5.77
CA GLY A 67 -7.05 4.01 5.96
C GLY A 67 -8.26 3.10 5.75
N ARG A 68 -8.31 2.32 4.67
CA ARG A 68 -9.43 1.41 4.37
C ARG A 68 -9.54 0.31 5.42
N ILE A 69 -8.42 -0.20 5.90
CA ILE A 69 -8.37 -1.21 6.97
C ILE A 69 -9.04 -0.70 8.24
N ILE A 70 -8.76 0.54 8.66
CA ILE A 70 -9.27 1.08 9.92
C ILE A 70 -10.69 1.68 9.79
N THR A 71 -11.07 2.20 8.63
CA THR A 71 -12.38 2.87 8.43
C THR A 71 -13.44 1.96 7.81
N GLY A 72 -13.03 0.94 7.04
CA GLY A 72 -13.93 0.12 6.21
C GLY A 72 -14.43 0.81 4.94
N ILE A 73 -14.02 2.05 4.68
CA ILE A 73 -14.51 2.91 3.57
C ILE A 73 -13.42 2.99 2.49
N ASN A 74 -13.79 2.79 1.23
CA ASN A 74 -12.90 2.89 0.09
C ASN A 74 -12.73 4.34 -0.42
N GLU A 75 -13.78 5.16 -0.41
CA GLU A 75 -13.63 6.56 -0.82
C GLU A 75 -12.76 7.35 0.18
N GLY A 76 -11.74 8.05 -0.32
CA GLY A 76 -10.82 8.87 0.50
C GLY A 76 -9.92 8.07 1.46
N HIS A 77 -9.79 6.75 1.28
CA HIS A 77 -9.02 5.90 2.19
C HIS A 77 -7.53 6.23 2.24
N ALA A 78 -6.95 6.69 1.13
CA ALA A 78 -5.56 7.12 1.07
C ALA A 78 -5.31 8.31 2.00
N GLU A 79 -6.11 9.37 1.90
CA GLU A 79 -6.05 10.53 2.79
C GLU A 79 -6.34 10.16 4.25
N ALA A 80 -7.35 9.32 4.49
CA ALA A 80 -7.69 8.84 5.83
C ALA A 80 -6.56 8.01 6.48
N GLY A 81 -5.70 7.38 5.67
CA GLY A 81 -4.55 6.62 6.13
C GLY A 81 -3.35 7.47 6.58
N TYR A 82 -3.25 8.73 6.14
CA TYR A 82 -2.04 9.55 6.28
C TYR A 82 -1.58 9.71 7.74
N GLY A 83 -2.42 10.24 8.62
CA GLY A 83 -2.09 10.40 10.04
C GLY A 83 -1.96 9.05 10.78
N PRO A 84 -2.97 8.15 10.67
CA PRO A 84 -2.97 6.87 11.38
C PRO A 84 -1.77 5.97 11.06
N VAL A 85 -1.28 5.96 9.81
CA VAL A 85 -0.12 5.13 9.46
C VAL A 85 1.17 5.68 10.09
N GLN A 86 1.30 7.00 10.25
CA GLN A 86 2.46 7.60 10.94
C GLN A 86 2.50 7.17 12.40
N GLU A 87 1.36 7.27 13.09
CA GLU A 87 1.24 6.84 14.50
C GLU A 87 1.50 5.35 14.66
N PHE A 88 1.01 4.53 13.72
CA PHE A 88 1.24 3.10 13.72
C PHE A 88 2.72 2.77 13.58
N LEU A 89 3.39 3.30 12.55
CA LEU A 89 4.81 3.01 12.29
C LEU A 89 5.74 3.53 13.39
N ALA A 90 5.44 4.70 13.96
CA ALA A 90 6.21 5.28 15.07
C ALA A 90 6.27 4.37 16.31
N LYS A 91 5.20 3.60 16.56
CA LYS A 91 5.12 2.66 17.70
C LYS A 91 5.94 1.37 17.49
N LEU A 92 6.42 1.10 16.27
CA LEU A 92 7.07 -0.18 15.95
C LEU A 92 8.55 -0.24 16.36
N GLY A 93 9.21 0.91 16.51
CA GLY A 93 10.61 1.01 16.96
C GLY A 93 11.67 0.49 15.97
N PHE A 94 11.30 0.15 14.73
CA PHE A 94 12.24 -0.30 13.68
C PHE A 94 12.07 0.42 12.33
N VAL A 95 11.24 1.46 12.29
CA VAL A 95 11.02 2.34 11.13
C VAL A 95 11.50 3.72 11.55
N THR A 96 12.41 4.30 10.77
CA THR A 96 12.99 5.61 11.07
C THR A 96 11.98 6.73 10.78
N GLU A 97 12.16 7.90 11.39
CA GLU A 97 11.28 9.05 11.15
C GLU A 97 11.22 9.46 9.67
N ASP A 98 12.34 9.31 8.94
CA ASP A 98 12.38 9.62 7.52
C ASP A 98 11.58 8.62 6.68
N GLU A 99 11.75 7.32 6.95
CA GLU A 99 10.93 6.28 6.30
C GLU A 99 9.45 6.46 6.64
N ILE A 100 9.10 6.82 7.87
CA ILE A 100 7.71 7.10 8.27
C ILE A 100 7.14 8.24 7.42
N ARG A 101 7.87 9.34 7.23
CA ARG A 101 7.43 10.46 6.38
C ARG A 101 7.22 10.02 4.94
N GLN A 102 8.20 9.32 4.36
CA GLN A 102 8.14 8.85 2.98
C GLN A 102 6.96 7.88 2.76
N ILE A 103 6.79 6.90 3.67
CA ILE A 103 5.69 5.93 3.62
C ILE A 103 4.34 6.62 3.76
N ALA A 104 4.19 7.57 4.70
CA ALA A 104 2.93 8.27 4.90
C ALA A 104 2.52 9.09 3.66
N ILE A 105 3.47 9.76 3.02
CA ILE A 105 3.19 10.47 1.76
C ILE A 105 2.79 9.49 0.65
N ALA A 106 3.49 8.35 0.53
CA ALA A 106 3.10 7.29 -0.40
C ALA A 106 1.68 6.76 -0.15
N VAL A 107 1.34 6.47 1.11
CA VAL A 107 -0.01 6.08 1.55
C VAL A 107 -1.04 7.14 1.15
N LYS A 108 -0.78 8.41 1.43
CA LYS A 108 -1.72 9.50 1.13
C LYS A 108 -1.98 9.67 -0.38
N ASN A 109 -0.96 9.46 -1.19
CA ASN A 109 -1.01 9.79 -2.61
C ASN A 109 -1.24 8.57 -3.52
N HIS A 110 -1.21 7.32 -3.00
CA HIS A 110 -1.28 6.13 -3.84
C HIS A 110 -2.59 6.02 -4.66
N SER A 111 -3.69 6.63 -4.20
CA SER A 111 -4.97 6.66 -4.92
C SER A 111 -5.00 7.68 -6.06
N ARG A 112 -3.99 8.55 -6.18
CA ARG A 112 -3.86 9.59 -7.21
C ARG A 112 -3.05 9.04 -8.39
N LYS A 113 -3.65 8.15 -9.17
CA LYS A 113 -2.94 7.37 -10.20
C LYS A 113 -2.46 8.23 -11.37
N GLY A 114 -3.17 9.32 -11.68
CA GLY A 114 -2.81 10.29 -12.70
C GLY A 114 -1.71 11.28 -12.30
N GLU A 115 -1.42 11.44 -11.01
CA GLU A 115 -0.40 12.38 -10.53
C GLU A 115 0.98 11.72 -10.48
N ILE A 116 2.03 12.49 -10.74
CA ILE A 116 3.42 12.07 -10.60
C ILE A 116 3.92 12.46 -9.21
N GLY A 117 4.39 11.49 -8.44
CA GLY A 117 5.02 11.69 -7.14
C GLY A 117 6.50 11.29 -7.12
N SER A 118 7.02 11.07 -5.92
CA SER A 118 8.36 10.50 -5.69
C SER A 118 8.48 9.06 -6.24
N PRO A 119 9.71 8.53 -6.40
CA PRO A 119 9.92 7.14 -6.81
C PRO A 119 9.18 6.11 -5.95
N LEU A 120 9.06 6.35 -4.64
CA LEU A 120 8.31 5.47 -3.73
C LEU A 120 6.80 5.55 -4.00
N GLU A 121 6.26 6.75 -4.20
CA GLU A 121 4.84 6.93 -4.53
C GLU A 121 4.47 6.23 -5.83
N GLU A 122 5.29 6.41 -6.88
CA GLU A 122 5.04 5.77 -8.17
C GLU A 122 5.11 4.24 -8.06
N LEU A 123 6.09 3.71 -7.31
CA LEU A 123 6.19 2.29 -7.03
C LEU A 123 4.96 1.73 -6.30
N VAL A 124 4.47 2.42 -5.26
CA VAL A 124 3.28 1.97 -4.52
C VAL A 124 2.03 2.02 -5.41
N LYS A 125 1.88 3.07 -6.23
CA LYS A 125 0.77 3.18 -7.18
C LYS A 125 0.76 2.03 -8.16
N ASP A 126 1.93 1.63 -8.66
CA ASP A 126 2.09 0.55 -9.63
C ASP A 126 1.83 -0.81 -8.99
N ALA A 127 2.40 -1.06 -7.80
CA ALA A 127 2.23 -2.32 -7.09
C ALA A 127 0.76 -2.63 -6.77
N ASP A 128 0.00 -1.61 -6.33
CA ASP A 128 -1.44 -1.70 -6.07
C ASP A 128 -2.20 -2.14 -7.34
N LEU A 129 -1.98 -1.48 -8.47
CA LEU A 129 -2.67 -1.83 -9.73
C LEU A 129 -2.26 -3.20 -10.28
N ILE A 130 -0.99 -3.57 -10.17
CA ILE A 130 -0.49 -4.89 -10.60
C ILE A 130 -1.16 -6.00 -9.78
N ASP A 131 -1.15 -5.88 -8.45
CA ASP A 131 -1.77 -6.89 -7.58
C ASP A 131 -3.27 -7.02 -7.87
N PHE A 132 -3.97 -5.88 -7.91
CA PHE A 132 -5.40 -5.83 -8.20
C PHE A 132 -5.73 -6.51 -9.54
N ARG A 133 -4.94 -6.27 -10.58
CA ARG A 133 -5.16 -6.88 -11.90
C ARG A 133 -4.80 -8.36 -11.94
N GLN A 134 -3.84 -8.84 -11.14
CA GLN A 134 -3.48 -10.27 -11.08
C GLN A 134 -4.62 -11.15 -10.54
N TYR A 135 -5.55 -10.58 -9.79
CA TYR A 135 -6.80 -11.25 -9.39
C TYR A 135 -7.92 -11.19 -10.44
N GLY A 136 -7.65 -10.58 -11.60
CA GLY A 136 -8.61 -10.47 -12.71
C GLY A 136 -9.64 -9.36 -12.56
N PHE A 137 -9.46 -8.44 -11.60
CA PHE A 137 -10.36 -7.30 -11.45
C PHE A 137 -10.13 -6.25 -12.55
N ASP A 138 -11.20 -5.51 -12.87
CA ASP A 138 -11.19 -4.40 -13.83
C ASP A 138 -11.09 -3.05 -13.12
N PHE A 139 -10.47 -2.09 -13.79
CA PHE A 139 -10.31 -0.73 -13.28
C PHE A 139 -11.51 0.14 -13.67
N GLU A 140 -12.18 0.71 -12.69
CA GLU A 140 -13.33 1.59 -12.90
C GLU A 140 -12.89 2.99 -13.36
N ARG A 141 -11.76 3.49 -12.87
CA ARG A 141 -11.27 4.83 -13.17
C ARG A 141 -10.36 4.84 -14.39
N GLU A 142 -10.45 5.89 -15.19
CA GLU A 142 -9.59 6.11 -16.36
C GLU A 142 -8.10 6.22 -15.99
N ASP A 143 -7.78 6.92 -14.91
CA ASP A 143 -6.38 7.12 -14.50
C ASP A 143 -5.71 5.82 -14.00
N GLN A 144 -6.48 4.88 -13.44
CA GLN A 144 -6.02 3.52 -13.15
C GLN A 144 -5.68 2.76 -14.44
N ARG A 145 -6.59 2.80 -15.45
CA ARG A 145 -6.41 2.12 -16.74
C ARG A 145 -5.17 2.64 -17.49
N LEU A 146 -5.08 3.96 -17.68
CA LEU A 146 -3.95 4.59 -18.37
C LEU A 146 -2.61 4.33 -17.66
N ARG A 147 -2.61 4.30 -16.32
CA ARG A 147 -1.41 3.97 -15.57
C ARG A 147 -1.01 2.50 -15.77
N TYR A 148 -1.96 1.58 -15.72
CA TYR A 148 -1.68 0.16 -15.92
C TYR A 148 -1.18 -0.15 -17.34
N GLU A 149 -1.69 0.52 -18.37
CA GLU A 149 -1.18 0.40 -19.74
C GLU A 149 0.31 0.76 -19.82
N ARG A 150 0.73 1.87 -19.21
CA ARG A 150 2.15 2.25 -19.12
C ARG A 150 2.99 1.22 -18.35
N ILE A 151 2.45 0.67 -17.26
CA ILE A 151 3.13 -0.39 -16.50
C ILE A 151 3.34 -1.64 -17.37
N ALA A 152 2.35 -2.02 -18.18
CA ALA A 152 2.44 -3.18 -19.05
C ALA A 152 3.51 -3.00 -20.15
N GLU A 153 3.67 -1.78 -20.67
CA GLU A 153 4.75 -1.42 -21.60
C GLU A 153 6.13 -1.43 -20.93
N ASP A 154 6.23 -1.01 -19.66
CA ASP A 154 7.49 -0.97 -18.89
C ASP A 154 7.98 -2.35 -18.42
N ILE A 155 7.07 -3.31 -18.23
CA ILE A 155 7.36 -4.65 -17.65
C ILE A 155 7.38 -5.76 -18.71
N GLY A 156 6.64 -5.58 -19.83
CA GLY A 156 6.65 -6.49 -20.98
C GLY A 156 7.96 -6.49 -21.74
#